data_AF-A0A7C6ZNG1-F1
#
_entry.id   AF-A0A7C6ZNG1-F1
#
_cell.length_a   1.000
_cell.length_b   1.000
_cell.length_c   1.000
_cell.angle_alpha   90.00
_cell.angle_beta   90.00
_cell.angle_gamma   90.00
#
_symmetry.space_group_name_H-M   'P 1'
#
loop_
_entity.id
_entity.type
_entity.pdbx_description
1 polymer ?
#
loop_
_entity_poly.entity_id
_entity_poly.type
_entity_poly.pdbx_seq_one_letter_code
_entity_poly.pdbx_strand_id
1 'polypeptide(L)' 'MTNYFIDGGIHGMQQAVELARVARSAGASAISVLTPFYIKPTEDELSEHCKAIAGAVPGLPVLLYGNRDCRG' A
#
# COMPACT_ATOMS: atom_id res chain seq x y z
N MET A 1 1.69 19.44 -2.17
CA MET A 1 0.91 18.20 -2.06
C MET A 1 1.88 17.04 -2.12
N THR A 2 2.12 16.37 -1.00
CA THR A 2 3.12 15.29 -0.90
C THR A 2 2.41 13.95 -1.04
N ASN A 3 2.75 13.20 -2.09
CA ASN A 3 2.29 11.83 -2.28
C ASN A 3 3.31 10.89 -1.65
N TYR A 4 2.86 9.95 -0.82
CA TYR A 4 3.73 9.00 -0.15
C TYR A 4 3.64 7.64 -0.82
N PHE A 5 4.80 7.07 -1.18
CA PHE A 5 4.89 5.75 -1.78
C PHE A 5 5.28 4.74 -0.70
N ILE A 6 4.42 3.74 -0.51
CA ILE A 6 4.65 2.62 0.40
C ILE A 6 4.93 1.40 -0.48
N ASP A 7 6.15 0.89 -0.39
CA ASP A 7 6.49 -0.40 -0.98
C ASP A 7 5.85 -1.51 -0.12
N GLY A 8 4.62 -1.89 -0.45
CA GLY A 8 3.90 -2.97 0.23
C GLY A 8 4.37 -4.36 -0.21
N GLY A 9 5.28 -4.46 -1.17
CA GLY A 9 5.73 -5.72 -1.74
C GLY A 9 6.91 -6.35 -1.01
N ILE A 10 7.82 -5.53 -0.48
CA ILE A 10 9.00 -6.02 0.25
C ILE A 10 8.76 -6.03 1.77
N HIS A 11 7.85 -5.18 2.25
CA HIS A 11 7.60 -4.98 3.67
C HIS A 11 6.34 -5.74 4.09
N GLY A 12 6.43 -6.55 5.16
CA GLY A 12 5.28 -7.26 5.69
C GLY A 12 4.12 -6.33 6.09
N MET A 13 2.91 -6.88 6.19
CA MET A 13 1.66 -6.17 6.54
C MET A 13 1.82 -5.11 7.65
N GLN A 14 2.57 -5.43 8.71
CA GLN A 14 2.77 -4.52 9.85
C GLN A 14 3.64 -3.30 9.51
N GLN A 15 4.71 -3.47 8.73
CA GLN A 15 5.55 -2.35 8.30
C GLN A 15 4.77 -1.42 7.37
N ALA A 16 3.96 -1.95 6.46
CA ALA A 16 3.15 -1.13 5.56
C ALA A 16 2.14 -0.25 6.34
N VAL A 17 1.52 -0.81 7.39
CA VAL A 17 0.63 -0.08 8.30
C VAL A 17 1.39 1.02 9.07
N GLU A 18 2.59 0.73 9.56
CA GLU A 18 3.37 1.73 10.29
C GLU A 18 3.83 2.87 9.38
N LEU A 19 4.29 2.54 8.17
CA LEU A 19 4.68 3.53 7.17
C LEU A 19 3.49 4.41 6.75
N ALA A 20 2.29 3.84 6.68
CA ALA A 20 1.07 4.59 6.42
C ALA A 20 0.75 5.61 7.52
N ARG A 21 0.91 5.23 8.80
CA ARG A 21 0.73 6.15 9.93
C ARG A 21 1.74 7.29 9.90
N VAL A 22 3.00 6.99 9.59
CA VAL A 22 4.06 7.99 9.42
C VAL A 22 3.75 8.92 8.25
N ALA A 23 3.29 8.39 7.11
CA ALA A 23 2.87 9.19 5.97
C ALA A 23 1.72 10.13 6.31
N ARG A 24 0.72 9.64 7.05
CA ARG A 24 -0.40 10.45 7.54
C ARG A 24 0.09 11.57 8.46
N SER A 25 0.94 11.28 9.43
CA SER A 25 1.45 12.30 10.36
C SER A 25 2.32 13.34 9.66
N ALA A 26 2.99 12.95 8.56
CA ALA A 26 3.72 13.86 7.69
C ALA A 26 2.83 14.71 6.76
N GLY A 27 1.51 14.54 6.80
CA GLY A 27 0.57 15.32 5.98
C GLY A 27 0.43 14.82 4.54
N ALA A 28 0.65 13.51 4.31
CA ALA A 28 0.41 12.91 3.00
C ALA A 28 -1.04 13.14 2.53
N SER A 29 -1.21 13.39 1.24
CA SER A 29 -2.53 13.54 0.62
C SER A 29 -3.09 12.22 0.08
N ALA A 30 -2.22 11.25 -0.15
CA ALA A 30 -2.56 9.88 -0.55
C ALA A 30 -1.39 8.93 -0.26
N ILE A 31 -1.72 7.64 -0.20
CA ILE A 31 -0.79 6.52 -0.12
C ILE A 31 -0.88 5.72 -1.41
N SER A 32 0.27 5.39 -1.99
CA SER A 32 0.37 4.43 -3.09
C SER A 32 1.02 3.13 -2.60
N VAL A 33 0.38 1.99 -2.80
CA VAL A 33 0.84 0.66 -2.39
C VAL A 33 1.38 -0.07 -3.61
N LEU A 34 2.68 -0.35 -3.62
CA LEU A 34 3.32 -1.10 -4.70
C LEU A 34 3.08 -2.61 -4.52
N THR A 35 2.62 -3.28 -5.58
CA THR A 35 2.54 -4.76 -5.59
C THR A 35 3.93 -5.37 -5.68
N PRO A 36 4.25 -6.43 -4.92
CA PRO A 36 5.53 -7.12 -5.03
C PRO A 36 5.77 -7.65 -6.45
N PHE A 37 7.02 -7.55 -6.90
CA PHE A 37 7.43 -8.07 -8.21
C PHE A 37 7.87 -9.53 -8.19
N TYR A 38 8.40 -10.01 -7.06
CA TYR A 38 8.95 -11.36 -6.93
C TYR A 38 7.91 -12.40 -6.50
N ILE A 39 6.94 -11.97 -5.70
CA ILE A 39 5.84 -12.80 -5.20
C ILE A 39 4.59 -12.34 -5.93
N LYS A 40 3.80 -13.28 -6.45
CA LYS A 40 2.47 -13.02 -7.01
C LYS A 40 1.42 -13.25 -5.92
N PRO A 41 1.05 -12.23 -5.13
CA PRO A 41 -0.05 -12.35 -4.19
C PRO A 41 -1.35 -12.57 -4.94
N THR A 42 -2.28 -13.25 -4.28
CA THR A 42 -3.65 -13.39 -4.77
C THR A 42 -4.38 -12.03 -4.73
N GLU A 43 -5.46 -11.90 -5.51
CA GLU A 43 -6.30 -10.70 -5.47
C GLU A 43 -6.88 -10.46 -4.06
N ASP A 44 -7.19 -11.53 -3.33
CA ASP A 44 -7.69 -11.48 -1.96
C ASP A 44 -6.60 -10.97 -0.99
N GLU A 45 -5.37 -11.47 -1.08
CA GLU A 45 -4.25 -11.00 -0.26
C GLU A 45 -3.96 -9.51 -0.50
N LEU A 46 -3.99 -9.07 -1.76
CA LEU A 46 -3.84 -7.64 -2.10
C LEU A 46 -4.98 -6.80 -1.53
N SER A 47 -6.22 -7.29 -1.65
CA SER A 47 -7.40 -6.63 -1.11
C SER A 47 -7.31 -6.47 0.41
N GLU A 48 -6.98 -7.54 1.14
CA GLU A 48 -6.81 -7.50 2.59
C GLU A 48 -5.66 -6.60 3.02
N HIS A 49 -4.55 -6.60 2.27
CA HIS A 49 -3.43 -5.70 2.53
C HIS A 49 -3.83 -4.22 2.38
N CYS A 50 -4.51 -3.87 1.29
CA CYS A 50 -5.02 -2.52 1.09
C CYS A 50 -6.04 -2.11 2.17
N LYS A 51 -6.95 -3.01 2.57
CA LYS A 51 -7.92 -2.76 3.64
C LYS A 51 -7.24 -2.51 4.98
N ALA A 52 -6.21 -3.30 5.32
CA ALA A 52 -5.46 -3.12 6.56
C ALA A 52 -4.77 -1.75 6.62
N ILE A 53 -4.16 -1.33 5.51
CA ILE A 53 -3.54 0.00 5.39
C ILE A 53 -4.61 1.10 5.49
N ALA A 54 -5.68 1.01 4.70
CA ALA A 54 -6.75 2.01 4.71
C ALA A 54 -7.43 2.13 6.09
N GLY A 55 -7.63 1.01 6.78
CA GLY A 55 -8.16 0.96 8.14
C GLY A 55 -7.23 1.60 9.18
N ALA A 56 -5.90 1.56 8.97
CA ALA A 56 -4.94 2.23 9.83
C ALA A 56 -4.89 3.76 9.63
N VAL A 57 -5.30 4.25 8.46
CA VAL A 57 -5.29 5.68 8.11
C VAL A 57 -6.64 6.16 7.55
N PRO A 58 -7.73 6.12 8.34
CA PRO A 58 -9.05 6.53 7.88
C PRO A 58 -9.04 7.99 7.38
N GLY A 59 -9.62 8.19 6.19
CA GLY A 59 -9.70 9.49 5.50
C GLY A 59 -8.55 9.77 4.51
N LEU A 60 -7.52 8.93 4.48
CA LEU A 60 -6.42 9.05 3.52
C LEU A 60 -6.63 8.08 2.35
N PRO A 61 -6.70 8.56 1.09
CA PRO A 61 -6.83 7.69 -0.08
C PRO A 61 -5.65 6.71 -0.19
N VAL A 62 -5.96 5.42 -0.39
CA VAL A 62 -4.99 4.36 -0.63
C VAL A 62 -5.19 3.83 -2.05
N LEU A 63 -4.18 3.98 -2.90
CA LEU A 63 -4.19 3.50 -4.27
C LEU A 63 -3.28 2.28 -4.38
N LEU A 64 -3.81 1.20 -4.96
CA LEU A 64 -2.98 0.08 -5.38
C LEU A 64 -2.29 0.45 -6.69
N TYR A 65 -0.95 0.49 -6.66
CA TYR A 65 -0.12 0.75 -7.82
C TYR A 65 0.63 -0.54 -8.17
N GLY A 66 0.12 -1.25 -9.18
CA GLY A 66 0.76 -2.43 -9.71
C GLY A 66 1.08 -2.25 -11.19
N ASN A 67 2.28 -2.66 -11.59
CA ASN A 67 2.59 -2.83 -13.00
C ASN A 67 1.80 -4.06 -13.50
N ARG A 68 0.87 -3.86 -14.43
CA ARG A 68 -0.05 -4.87 -14.97
C ARG A 68 0.63 -5.87 -15.93
N ASP A 69 1.93 -6.13 -15.78
CA ASP A 69 2.73 -6.82 -16.81
C ASP A 69 3.13 -8.27 -16.47
N CYS A 70 2.34 -8.97 -15.65
CA CYS A 70 2.55 -10.41 -15.44
C CYS A 70 1.27 -11.26 -15.57
N ARG A 71 0.33 -10.82 -16.41
CA ARG A 71 -0.60 -11.75 -17.09
C ARG A 71 0.14 -12.38 -18.28
N GLY A 72 1.01 -13.34 -17.96
CA GLY A 72 1.50 -14.35 -18.89
C GLY A 72 0.86 -15.67 -18.51
#